data_AF-A0A9R1S4A9-F1
#
_entry.id   AF-A0A9R1S4A9-F1
#
_cell.length_a   1.000
_cell.length_b   1.000
_cell.length_c   1.000
_cell.angle_alpha   90.00
_cell.angle_beta   90.00
_cell.angle_gamma   90.00
#
_symmetry.space_group_name_H-M   'P 1'
#
loop_
_entity.id
_entity.type
_entity.pdbx_description
1 polymer ?
#
loop_
_entity_poly.entity_id
_entity_poly.type
_entity_poly.pdbx_seq_one_letter_code
_entity_poly.pdbx_strand_id
1 'polypeptide(L)'
;MLSMTSDLIFFRGTVRYASVHAHLGRIGSRRDDLESLAYTLVFLLRGRLPWQGYQGENKGFLVCKKKMCTSPESLCSFCPQPFKEFVEYVVNLKFDEEPNYAKCISLFDSIVGPNPDIRPINTDGAQKLIHQVGQKRGRISLEGETDEQPKKKIRMGMPATQWISVYNARRPMKQRYHYNVADSRLVQHIDKGNEDGLFISCISSCANLWALIMDAGTGFSSQVYELSPHFLHKEWIMDQWDRNYYITALAGANNGSSLVVMSKGTLYTQQSYKVSDTFPFKWINKKWRDGFYVTSMATAGNKWAIVMSRNAGFSEQVVELDFLYPSEGVHKRWDSGYRITAVAATWDQTALILSVPRRKPTDETQETLRTSAFPSQHVKEKWSKNLYLASVCYGRTVS
;
A
#
# COMPACT_ATOMS: atom_id res chain seq x y z
N MET A 1 16.66 24.33 4.86
CA MET A 1 17.27 23.06 5.30
C MET A 1 16.39 22.50 6.43
N LEU A 2 15.35 21.76 6.07
CA LEU A 2 14.45 21.03 6.98
C LEU A 2 14.37 19.61 6.43
N SER A 3 15.10 18.72 7.07
CA SER A 3 15.17 17.29 6.78
C SER A 3 13.83 16.64 7.16
N MET A 4 12.93 16.46 6.19
CA MET A 4 11.66 15.73 6.32
C MET A 4 11.86 14.20 6.29
N THR A 5 12.69 13.67 7.17
CA THR A 5 12.90 12.22 7.28
C THR A 5 12.65 11.77 8.73
N SER A 6 11.40 11.47 9.09
CA SER A 6 11.09 10.58 10.24
C SER A 6 9.61 10.27 10.53
N ASP A 7 8.62 10.94 9.92
CA ASP A 7 7.22 10.83 10.41
C ASP A 7 6.28 9.86 9.66
N LEU A 8 6.78 9.01 8.76
CA LEU A 8 5.91 8.11 7.99
C LEU A 8 5.78 6.70 8.62
N ILE A 9 4.55 6.43 9.09
CA ILE A 9 3.89 5.14 9.38
C ILE A 9 4.21 4.50 10.75
N PHE A 10 4.33 5.29 11.81
CA PHE A 10 3.86 4.81 13.12
C PHE A 10 2.44 5.33 13.30
N PHE A 11 1.44 4.44 13.34
CA PHE A 11 0.07 4.84 13.69
C PHE A 11 0.09 5.51 15.08
N ARG A 12 -0.04 6.83 15.12
CA ARG A 12 -0.19 7.62 16.34
C ARG A 12 -1.68 7.94 16.49
N GLY A 13 -2.32 7.36 17.50
CA GLY A 13 -3.73 7.61 17.80
C GLY A 13 -4.39 6.46 18.57
N THR A 14 -5.65 6.65 18.93
CA THR A 14 -6.45 5.57 19.54
C THR A 14 -7.02 4.69 18.44
N VAL A 15 -6.46 3.47 18.28
CA VAL A 15 -6.84 2.45 17.26
C VAL A 15 -8.36 2.33 17.07
N ARG A 16 -9.10 2.37 18.17
CA ARG A 16 -10.56 2.22 18.20
C ARG A 16 -11.28 3.28 17.36
N TYR A 17 -10.85 4.53 17.43
CA TYR A 17 -11.56 5.67 16.83
C TYR A 17 -10.88 6.24 15.59
N ALA A 18 -9.59 5.99 15.36
CA ALA A 18 -8.93 6.57 14.18
C ALA A 18 -9.54 6.10 12.85
N SER A 19 -9.55 6.97 11.85
CA SER A 19 -10.05 6.67 10.51
C SER A 19 -9.32 5.50 9.85
N VAL A 20 -9.95 4.87 8.85
CA VAL A 20 -9.32 3.87 7.97
C VAL A 20 -8.06 4.45 7.34
N HIS A 21 -8.10 5.69 6.87
CA HIS A 21 -6.95 6.34 6.23
C HIS A 21 -5.77 6.54 7.19
N ALA A 22 -6.03 6.85 8.47
CA ALA A 22 -4.99 6.94 9.48
C ALA A 22 -4.33 5.57 9.76
N HIS A 23 -5.12 4.48 9.78
CA HIS A 23 -4.57 3.12 9.86
C HIS A 23 -3.66 2.76 8.68
N LEU A 24 -3.99 3.28 7.49
CA LEU A 24 -3.20 3.13 6.27
C LEU A 24 -1.97 4.04 6.21
N GLY A 25 -1.71 4.84 7.26
CA GLY A 25 -0.56 5.75 7.31
C GLY A 25 -0.66 6.93 6.34
N ARG A 26 -1.85 7.21 5.80
CA ARG A 26 -2.08 8.37 4.95
C ARG A 26 -2.01 9.65 5.78
N ILE A 27 -1.74 10.77 5.10
CA ILE A 27 -1.76 12.09 5.72
C ILE A 27 -3.18 12.36 6.23
N GLY A 28 -3.30 12.82 7.47
CA GLY A 28 -4.58 13.18 8.07
C GLY A 28 -5.16 14.47 7.48
N SER A 29 -6.49 14.56 7.46
CA SER A 29 -7.27 15.66 6.90
C SER A 29 -8.60 15.84 7.67
N ARG A 30 -9.40 16.85 7.28
CA ARG A 30 -10.70 17.16 7.92
C ARG A 30 -11.65 15.97 7.99
N ARG A 31 -11.62 15.08 6.98
CA ARG A 31 -12.48 13.88 6.95
C ARG A 31 -12.13 12.89 8.06
N ASP A 32 -10.85 12.80 8.43
CA ASP A 32 -10.35 11.82 9.39
C ASP A 32 -10.85 12.13 10.81
N ASP A 33 -10.93 13.42 11.14
CA ASP A 33 -11.51 13.90 12.40
C ASP A 33 -13.01 13.58 12.47
N LEU A 34 -13.75 13.81 11.38
CA LEU A 34 -15.18 13.49 11.31
C LEU A 34 -15.44 11.97 11.35
N GLU A 35 -14.59 11.16 10.72
CA GLU A 35 -14.73 9.70 10.74
C GLU A 35 -14.50 9.17 12.15
N SER A 36 -13.49 9.72 12.83
CA SER A 36 -13.25 9.45 14.24
C SER A 36 -14.43 9.85 15.12
N LEU A 37 -15.00 11.04 14.88
CA LEU A 37 -16.21 11.50 15.59
C LEU A 37 -17.39 10.55 15.36
N ALA A 38 -17.64 10.11 14.13
CA ALA A 38 -18.71 9.18 13.81
C ALA A 38 -18.57 7.85 14.58
N TYR A 39 -17.35 7.30 14.65
CA TYR A 39 -17.07 6.11 15.46
C TYR A 39 -17.25 6.35 16.96
N THR A 40 -16.85 7.51 17.47
CA THR A 40 -17.08 7.91 18.86
C THR A 40 -18.56 7.99 19.19
N LEU A 41 -19.37 8.64 18.34
CA LEU A 41 -20.81 8.78 18.53
C LEU A 41 -21.52 7.42 18.56
N VAL A 42 -21.22 6.53 17.61
CA VAL A 42 -21.77 5.16 17.60
C VAL A 42 -21.34 4.39 18.83
N PHE A 43 -20.08 4.53 19.27
CA PHE A 43 -19.59 3.89 20.49
C PHE A 43 -20.34 4.39 21.74
N LEU A 44 -20.56 5.70 21.88
CA LEU A 44 -21.29 6.26 23.01
C LEU A 44 -22.74 5.75 23.05
N LEU A 45 -23.39 5.59 21.90
CA LEU A 45 -24.76 5.09 21.82
C LEU A 45 -24.87 3.58 22.07
N ARG A 46 -23.96 2.78 21.47
CA ARG A 46 -24.05 1.31 21.49
C ARG A 46 -23.21 0.65 22.60
N GLY A 47 -22.33 1.40 23.26
CA GLY A 47 -21.33 0.91 24.22
C GLY A 47 -20.19 0.08 23.59
N ARG A 48 -20.27 -0.27 22.30
CA ARG A 48 -19.28 -1.07 21.59
C ARG A 48 -19.21 -0.78 20.09
N LEU A 49 -18.05 -1.05 19.51
CA LEU A 49 -17.77 -1.04 18.07
C LEU A 49 -17.42 -2.46 17.57
N PRO A 50 -17.75 -2.82 16.32
CA PRO A 50 -17.52 -4.17 15.77
C PRO A 50 -16.06 -4.63 15.71
N TRP A 51 -15.10 -3.71 15.86
CA TRP A 51 -13.65 -3.96 15.79
C TRP A 51 -12.96 -3.88 17.16
N GLN A 52 -13.69 -4.05 18.26
CA GLN A 52 -13.09 -4.23 19.58
C GLN A 52 -12.66 -5.69 19.82
N GLY A 53 -11.67 -5.89 20.70
CA GLY A 53 -11.21 -7.22 21.12
C GLY A 53 -9.93 -7.73 20.44
N TYR A 54 -9.46 -7.09 19.37
CA TYR A 54 -8.19 -7.46 18.74
C TYR A 54 -6.98 -7.10 19.62
N GLN A 55 -6.03 -8.04 19.72
CA GLN A 55 -4.79 -7.95 20.50
C GLN A 55 -3.58 -8.33 19.64
N GLY A 56 -2.37 -8.07 20.14
CA GLY A 56 -1.11 -8.42 19.47
C GLY A 56 -0.57 -7.35 18.53
N GLU A 57 0.58 -7.63 17.91
CA GLU A 57 1.29 -6.66 17.05
C GLU A 57 0.51 -6.29 15.77
N ASN A 58 -0.37 -7.18 15.30
CA ASN A 58 -1.19 -7.00 14.10
C ASN A 58 -2.56 -6.34 14.38
N LYS A 59 -2.81 -5.91 15.62
CA LYS A 59 -4.09 -5.31 16.03
C LYS A 59 -4.55 -4.17 15.12
N GLY A 60 -3.65 -3.24 14.77
CA GLY A 60 -3.99 -2.10 13.89
C GLY A 60 -4.51 -2.55 12.53
N PHE A 61 -3.82 -3.53 11.92
CA PHE A 61 -4.23 -4.12 10.65
C PHE A 61 -5.61 -4.80 10.74
N LEU A 62 -5.84 -5.63 11.76
CA LEU A 62 -7.12 -6.34 11.92
C LEU A 62 -8.29 -5.37 12.14
N VAL A 63 -8.06 -4.30 12.92
CA VAL A 63 -9.05 -3.24 13.14
C VAL A 63 -9.34 -2.50 11.84
N CYS A 64 -8.32 -2.11 11.09
CA CYS A 64 -8.49 -1.44 9.80
C CYS A 64 -9.28 -2.32 8.81
N LYS A 65 -8.90 -3.60 8.68
CA LYS A 65 -9.61 -4.58 7.83
C LYS A 65 -11.08 -4.66 8.22
N LYS A 66 -11.36 -4.80 9.52
CA LYS A 66 -12.74 -4.88 10.03
C LYS A 66 -13.54 -3.61 9.75
N LYS A 67 -12.94 -2.42 9.90
CA LYS A 67 -13.57 -1.14 9.55
C LYS A 67 -13.96 -1.08 8.08
N MET A 68 -13.04 -1.41 7.16
CA MET A 68 -13.30 -1.41 5.72
C MET A 68 -14.38 -2.42 5.30
N CYS A 69 -14.50 -3.54 6.00
CA CYS A 69 -15.54 -4.54 5.75
C CYS A 69 -16.88 -4.23 6.45
N THR A 70 -16.97 -3.17 7.24
CA THR A 70 -18.20 -2.81 7.97
C THR A 70 -18.90 -1.67 7.24
N SER A 71 -20.07 -1.93 6.64
CA SER A 71 -20.85 -0.89 5.99
C SER A 71 -21.51 0.06 7.00
N PRO A 72 -21.90 1.28 6.60
CA PRO A 72 -22.68 2.18 7.45
C PRO A 72 -23.95 1.53 8.02
N GLU A 73 -24.65 0.70 7.23
CA GLU A 73 -25.82 -0.08 7.67
C GLU A 73 -25.47 -1.03 8.82
N SER A 74 -24.39 -1.79 8.65
CA SER A 74 -23.97 -2.77 9.66
C SER A 74 -23.50 -2.07 10.94
N LEU A 75 -22.73 -0.99 10.80
CA LEU A 75 -22.22 -0.20 11.93
C LEU A 75 -23.36 0.45 12.72
N CYS A 76 -24.33 1.02 12.01
CA CYS A 76 -25.47 1.75 12.59
C CYS A 76 -26.72 0.88 12.74
N SER A 77 -26.57 -0.45 12.68
CA SER A 77 -27.67 -1.37 12.95
C SER A 77 -28.22 -1.09 14.36
N PHE A 78 -29.51 -0.75 14.44
CA PHE A 78 -30.22 -0.30 15.65
C PHE A 78 -29.87 1.11 16.16
N CYS A 79 -29.18 1.94 15.38
CA CYS A 79 -29.03 3.37 15.66
C CYS A 79 -30.16 4.19 14.98
N PRO A 80 -30.51 5.38 15.51
CA PRO A 80 -31.35 6.32 14.80
C PRO A 80 -30.77 6.67 13.42
N GLN A 81 -31.66 6.92 12.46
CA GLN A 81 -31.33 7.20 11.05
C GLN A 81 -30.24 8.29 10.87
N PRO A 82 -30.21 9.41 11.64
CA PRO A 82 -29.15 10.42 11.54
C PRO A 82 -27.72 9.90 11.69
N PHE A 83 -27.48 8.86 12.52
CA PHE A 83 -26.15 8.28 12.69
C PHE A 83 -25.68 7.59 11.42
N LYS A 84 -26.57 6.85 10.76
CA LYS A 84 -26.28 6.17 9.51
C LYS A 84 -25.92 7.19 8.43
N GLU A 85 -26.75 8.23 8.27
CA GLU A 85 -26.55 9.29 7.27
C GLU A 85 -25.25 10.07 7.52
N PHE A 86 -24.90 10.33 8.78
CA PHE A 86 -23.65 10.99 9.13
C PHE A 86 -22.43 10.11 8.78
N VAL A 87 -22.47 8.82 9.13
CA VAL A 87 -21.41 7.87 8.76
C VAL A 87 -21.28 7.79 7.24
N GLU A 88 -22.38 7.62 6.50
CA GLU A 88 -22.38 7.58 5.03
C GLU A 88 -21.80 8.85 4.42
N TYR A 89 -22.14 10.03 4.94
CA TYR A 89 -21.59 11.28 4.47
C TYR A 89 -20.07 11.32 4.65
N VAL A 90 -19.59 11.01 5.85
CA VAL A 90 -18.19 11.18 6.23
C VAL A 90 -17.27 10.19 5.52
N VAL A 91 -17.66 8.92 5.38
CA VAL A 91 -16.81 7.92 4.71
C VAL A 91 -16.62 8.18 3.21
N ASN A 92 -17.45 9.04 2.61
CA ASN A 92 -17.40 9.41 1.20
C ASN A 92 -16.69 10.77 0.95
N LEU A 93 -16.21 11.45 2.00
CA LEU A 93 -15.46 12.70 1.85
C LEU A 93 -14.11 12.49 1.17
N LYS A 94 -13.79 13.38 0.21
CA LYS A 94 -12.45 13.42 -0.39
C LYS A 94 -11.42 13.96 0.61
N PHE A 95 -10.14 13.73 0.32
CA PHE A 95 -9.03 14.16 1.17
C PHE A 95 -9.01 15.68 1.39
N ASP A 96 -9.25 16.45 0.33
CA ASP A 96 -9.21 17.92 0.31
C ASP A 96 -10.59 18.57 0.42
N GLU A 97 -11.68 17.79 0.39
CA GLU A 97 -13.05 18.29 0.47
C GLU A 97 -13.31 19.02 1.80
N GLU A 98 -13.98 20.16 1.71
CA GLU A 98 -14.48 20.87 2.87
C GLU A 98 -15.82 20.28 3.32
N PRO A 99 -15.92 19.75 4.55
CA PRO A 99 -17.17 19.21 5.04
C PRO A 99 -18.24 20.30 5.17
N ASN A 100 -19.46 20.00 4.76
CA ASN A 100 -20.62 20.84 5.05
C ASN A 100 -21.06 20.59 6.50
N TYR A 101 -20.39 21.29 7.42
CA TYR A 101 -20.64 21.16 8.86
C TYR A 101 -22.09 21.49 9.25
N ALA A 102 -22.71 22.48 8.59
CA ALA A 102 -24.11 22.84 8.82
C ALA A 102 -25.05 21.66 8.54
N LYS A 103 -24.85 20.98 7.40
CA LYS A 103 -25.58 19.76 7.06
C LYS A 103 -25.31 18.64 8.08
N CYS A 104 -24.07 18.44 8.51
CA CYS A 104 -23.76 17.41 9.51
C CYS A 104 -24.51 17.65 10.82
N ILE A 105 -24.60 18.90 11.27
CA ILE A 105 -25.33 19.29 12.47
C ILE A 105 -26.83 19.04 12.28
N SER A 106 -27.40 19.48 11.14
CA SER A 106 -28.84 19.40 10.90
C SER A 106 -29.38 17.97 10.79
N LEU A 107 -28.53 16.98 10.47
CA LEU A 107 -28.92 15.56 10.50
C LEU A 107 -29.50 15.17 11.87
N PHE A 108 -28.93 15.72 12.95
CA PHE A 108 -29.28 15.33 14.31
C PHE A 108 -30.46 16.11 14.89
N ASP A 109 -30.93 17.19 14.25
CA ASP A 109 -32.00 18.06 14.77
C ASP A 109 -33.28 17.28 15.12
N SER A 110 -33.59 16.22 14.36
CA SER A 110 -34.78 15.37 14.61
C SER A 110 -34.73 14.58 15.92
N ILE A 111 -33.53 14.24 16.41
CA ILE A 111 -33.32 13.47 17.65
C ILE A 111 -32.82 14.34 18.80
N VAL A 112 -32.38 15.55 18.47
CA VAL A 112 -31.96 16.62 19.34
C VAL A 112 -33.18 17.50 19.58
N GLY A 113 -33.98 17.22 20.61
CA GLY A 113 -35.20 17.99 20.88
C GLY A 113 -34.95 19.51 20.95
N PRO A 114 -35.97 20.34 20.67
CA PRO A 114 -35.83 21.79 20.47
C PRO A 114 -35.53 22.57 21.76
N ASN A 115 -35.37 21.90 22.90
CA ASN A 115 -35.21 22.57 24.19
C ASN A 115 -33.73 22.91 24.47
N PRO A 116 -33.31 24.18 24.32
CA PRO A 116 -31.97 24.60 24.65
C PRO A 116 -31.67 24.49 26.15
N ASP A 117 -32.64 24.41 27.06
CA ASP A 117 -32.38 24.37 28.50
C ASP A 117 -31.84 23.01 29.01
N ILE A 118 -31.82 21.98 28.15
CA ILE A 118 -31.18 20.69 28.39
C ILE A 118 -29.75 20.68 27.78
N ARG A 119 -29.30 21.82 27.23
CA ARG A 119 -28.05 21.99 26.49
C ARG A 119 -27.32 23.28 26.88
N PRO A 120 -26.02 23.23 27.21
CA PRO A 120 -25.15 22.06 27.20
C PRO A 120 -25.50 21.06 28.31
N ILE A 121 -25.08 19.81 28.14
CA ILE A 121 -25.26 18.71 29.11
C ILE A 121 -24.91 19.24 30.51
N ASN A 122 -25.87 19.29 31.43
CA ASN A 122 -25.63 19.77 32.79
C ASN A 122 -24.92 18.69 33.63
N THR A 123 -23.63 18.48 33.34
CA THR A 123 -22.71 17.69 34.17
C THR A 123 -21.61 18.62 34.68
N ASP A 124 -21.12 18.38 35.89
CA ASP A 124 -20.06 19.20 36.52
C ASP A 124 -18.81 19.36 35.64
N GLY A 125 -18.55 18.41 34.73
CA GLY A 125 -17.46 18.48 33.75
C GLY A 125 -17.75 19.38 32.53
N ALA A 126 -19.00 19.46 32.08
CA ALA A 126 -19.38 20.25 30.91
C ALA A 126 -19.38 21.76 31.21
N GLN A 127 -19.77 22.17 32.42
CA GLN A 127 -19.71 23.57 32.84
C GLN A 127 -18.29 24.15 32.83
N LYS A 128 -17.26 23.31 33.04
CA LYS A 128 -15.84 23.70 33.01
C LYS A 128 -15.26 23.83 31.60
N LEU A 129 -15.88 23.22 30.58
CA LEU A 129 -15.33 23.11 29.22
C LEU A 129 -15.88 24.15 28.23
N ILE A 130 -17.01 24.81 28.53
CA ILE A 130 -17.64 25.80 27.66
C ILE A 130 -16.69 26.98 27.34
N HIS A 131 -15.75 27.27 28.22
CA HIS A 131 -14.74 28.32 28.03
C HIS A 131 -13.44 27.87 27.32
N GLN A 132 -13.30 26.59 26.95
CA GLN A 132 -12.03 26.05 26.43
C GLN A 132 -12.10 25.40 25.04
N VAL A 133 -13.28 25.24 24.44
CA VAL A 133 -13.42 24.64 23.11
C VAL A 133 -13.68 25.71 22.06
N GLY A 134 -12.75 25.89 21.11
CA GLY A 134 -13.05 26.56 19.83
C GLY A 134 -12.39 27.90 19.51
N GLN A 135 -11.32 28.33 20.19
CA GLN A 135 -10.59 29.51 19.73
C GLN A 135 -9.63 29.16 18.56
N LYS A 136 -10.13 29.30 17.32
CA LYS A 136 -9.27 29.53 16.15
C LYS A 136 -9.67 30.84 15.48
N ARG A 137 -8.65 31.67 15.24
CA ARG A 137 -8.65 33.00 14.62
C ARG A 137 -9.55 33.08 13.38
N GLY A 138 -10.45 34.05 13.39
CA GLY A 138 -11.29 34.37 12.25
C GLY A 138 -10.51 35.05 11.12
N ARG A 139 -11.02 34.86 9.90
CA ARG A 139 -11.09 35.92 8.90
C ARG A 139 -12.33 35.68 8.04
N ILE A 140 -13.24 36.65 8.10
CA ILE A 140 -14.45 36.76 7.28
C ILE A 140 -14.04 37.23 5.89
N SER A 141 -14.66 36.68 4.84
CA SER A 141 -15.04 37.41 3.63
C SER A 141 -16.24 36.72 3.00
N LEU A 142 -17.30 37.51 2.78
CA LEU A 142 -18.52 37.17 2.06
C LEU A 142 -18.32 37.38 0.56
N GLU A 143 -18.95 36.49 -0.21
CA GLU A 143 -19.54 36.61 -1.57
C GLU A 143 -19.51 35.17 -2.12
N GLY A 144 -20.60 34.49 -2.47
CA GLY A 144 -21.78 34.97 -3.19
C GLY A 144 -21.65 34.46 -4.64
N GLU A 145 -22.07 33.22 -4.90
CA GLU A 145 -22.85 32.79 -6.08
C GLU A 145 -22.90 31.26 -6.23
N THR A 146 -24.09 30.81 -6.64
CA THR A 146 -24.53 29.44 -6.86
C THR A 146 -23.99 28.86 -8.16
N ASP A 147 -23.52 27.62 -8.13
CA ASP A 147 -23.66 26.73 -9.29
C ASP A 147 -23.70 25.26 -8.87
N GLU A 148 -24.83 24.60 -9.12
CA GLU A 148 -24.99 23.15 -8.94
C GLU A 148 -24.28 22.43 -10.08
N GLN A 149 -23.08 21.88 -9.80
CA GLN A 149 -22.49 20.86 -10.64
C GLN A 149 -22.69 19.46 -10.04
N PRO A 150 -23.00 18.44 -10.87
CA PRO A 150 -23.31 17.11 -10.38
C PRO A 150 -22.07 16.50 -9.74
N LYS A 151 -22.13 16.29 -8.42
CA LYS A 151 -21.08 15.62 -7.65
C LYS A 151 -20.91 14.20 -8.18
N LYS A 152 -19.80 13.96 -8.89
CA LYS A 152 -19.34 12.61 -9.22
C LYS A 152 -19.21 11.82 -7.92
N LYS A 153 -20.15 10.90 -7.68
CA LYS A 153 -20.04 9.87 -6.64
C LYS A 153 -18.78 9.06 -6.92
N ILE A 154 -17.78 9.16 -6.04
CA ILE A 154 -16.61 8.27 -6.10
C ILE A 154 -17.11 6.91 -5.62
N ARG A 155 -17.36 6.01 -6.56
CA ARG A 155 -17.61 4.60 -6.26
C ARG A 155 -16.27 4.01 -5.83
N MET A 156 -16.12 3.65 -4.56
CA MET A 156 -15.06 2.74 -4.13
C MET A 156 -15.16 1.49 -5.01
N GLY A 157 -14.18 1.29 -5.90
CA GLY A 157 -14.18 0.17 -6.85
C GLY A 157 -14.30 -1.16 -6.11
N MET A 158 -14.98 -2.14 -6.72
CA MET A 158 -15.16 -3.41 -6.03
C MET A 158 -13.80 -4.09 -5.82
N PRO A 159 -13.59 -4.69 -4.64
CA PRO A 159 -12.56 -5.70 -4.39
C PRO A 159 -12.23 -6.57 -5.61
N ALA A 160 -11.02 -6.46 -6.16
CA ALA A 160 -10.57 -7.28 -7.29
C ALA A 160 -9.18 -7.87 -7.03
N THR A 161 -8.82 -8.90 -7.80
CA THR A 161 -7.46 -9.44 -7.86
C THR A 161 -6.97 -9.32 -9.29
N GLN A 162 -5.88 -8.60 -9.49
CA GLN A 162 -5.39 -8.23 -10.81
C GLN A 162 -3.87 -8.28 -10.83
N TRP A 163 -3.31 -8.40 -12.03
CA TRP A 163 -1.90 -8.13 -12.28
C TRP A 163 -1.64 -6.63 -12.12
N ILE A 164 -0.61 -6.30 -11.36
CA ILE A 164 -0.08 -4.95 -11.22
C ILE A 164 1.28 -4.97 -11.91
N SER A 165 1.42 -4.19 -12.97
CA SER A 165 2.67 -4.09 -13.74
C SER A 165 3.23 -2.68 -13.68
N VAL A 166 4.53 -2.58 -13.45
CA VAL A 166 5.28 -1.33 -13.41
C VAL A 166 6.26 -1.32 -14.57
N TYR A 167 6.23 -0.26 -15.37
CA TYR A 167 7.10 -0.07 -16.53
C TYR A 167 8.00 1.13 -16.29
N ASN A 168 9.29 1.00 -16.63
CA ASN A 168 10.23 2.09 -16.59
C ASN A 168 10.79 2.36 -17.98
N ALA A 169 11.00 3.63 -18.31
CA ALA A 169 11.77 4.00 -19.47
C ALA A 169 13.23 3.57 -19.30
N ARG A 170 13.79 2.95 -20.34
CA ARG A 170 15.20 2.55 -20.38
C ARG A 170 15.78 2.81 -21.76
N ARG A 171 17.10 2.80 -21.85
CA ARG A 171 17.76 2.68 -23.16
C ARG A 171 17.29 1.39 -23.84
N PRO A 172 17.16 1.38 -25.18
CA PRO A 172 16.73 0.18 -25.90
C PRO A 172 17.52 -1.05 -25.46
N MET A 173 16.81 -2.08 -25.00
CA MET A 173 17.38 -3.34 -24.54
C MET A 173 16.49 -4.52 -24.94
N LYS A 174 17.09 -5.71 -24.97
CA LYS A 174 16.33 -6.96 -25.11
C LYS A 174 15.69 -7.30 -23.76
N GLN A 175 14.38 -7.53 -23.77
CA GLN A 175 13.61 -8.06 -22.65
C GLN A 175 12.75 -9.23 -23.15
N ARG A 176 12.63 -10.27 -22.32
CA ARG A 176 11.79 -11.43 -22.57
C ARG A 176 10.91 -11.67 -21.36
N TYR A 177 9.68 -12.11 -21.60
CA TYR A 177 8.81 -12.57 -20.54
C TYR A 177 8.27 -13.96 -20.85
N HIS A 178 8.05 -14.73 -19.79
CA HIS A 178 7.27 -15.96 -19.81
C HIS A 178 6.23 -15.87 -18.70
N TYR A 179 5.01 -16.34 -18.94
CA TYR A 179 3.94 -16.36 -17.95
C TYR A 179 3.16 -17.66 -18.09
N ASN A 180 2.38 -18.02 -17.07
CA ASN A 180 1.72 -19.32 -16.98
C ASN A 180 2.74 -20.49 -17.05
N VAL A 181 3.94 -20.29 -16.51
CA VAL A 181 5.00 -21.31 -16.51
C VAL A 181 4.80 -22.24 -15.33
N ALA A 182 4.71 -23.55 -15.61
CA ALA A 182 4.71 -24.58 -14.57
C ALA A 182 6.14 -24.91 -14.12
N ASP A 183 6.28 -25.48 -12.92
CA ASP A 183 7.56 -25.84 -12.29
C ASP A 183 8.47 -26.64 -13.25
N SER A 184 7.91 -27.64 -13.93
CA SER A 184 8.65 -28.52 -14.86
C SER A 184 9.23 -27.81 -16.08
N ARG A 185 8.77 -26.60 -16.38
CA ARG A 185 9.21 -25.81 -17.55
C ARG A 185 10.10 -24.63 -17.19
N LEU A 186 10.29 -24.34 -15.89
CA LEU A 186 11.12 -23.22 -15.44
C LEU A 186 12.54 -23.33 -16.00
N VAL A 187 13.19 -24.48 -15.81
CA VAL A 187 14.58 -24.73 -16.23
C VAL A 187 14.78 -24.41 -17.71
N GLN A 188 13.91 -24.96 -18.58
CA GLN A 188 13.97 -24.72 -20.02
C GLN A 188 13.90 -23.23 -20.39
N HIS A 189 13.03 -22.46 -19.73
CA HIS A 189 12.88 -21.03 -20.01
C HIS A 189 14.08 -20.21 -19.51
N ILE A 190 14.61 -20.57 -18.34
CA ILE A 190 15.75 -19.88 -17.72
C ILE A 190 17.03 -20.15 -18.52
N ASP A 191 17.31 -21.40 -18.87
CA ASP A 191 18.52 -21.78 -19.60
C ASP A 191 18.56 -21.12 -20.99
N LYS A 192 17.45 -21.17 -21.73
CA LYS A 192 17.33 -20.48 -23.01
C LYS A 192 17.51 -18.96 -22.88
N GLY A 193 17.02 -18.35 -21.80
CA GLY A 193 17.25 -16.93 -21.55
C GLY A 193 18.72 -16.62 -21.27
N ASN A 194 19.39 -17.45 -20.47
CA ASN A 194 20.80 -17.31 -20.15
C ASN A 194 21.69 -17.46 -21.40
N GLU A 195 21.40 -18.43 -22.28
CA GLU A 195 22.07 -18.59 -23.58
C GLU A 195 21.96 -17.34 -24.46
N ASP A 196 20.83 -16.64 -24.39
CA ASP A 196 20.58 -15.39 -25.11
C ASP A 196 21.14 -14.14 -24.39
N GLY A 197 21.85 -14.31 -23.27
CA GLY A 197 22.42 -13.22 -22.48
C GLY A 197 21.37 -12.41 -21.70
N LEU A 198 20.23 -13.02 -21.37
CA LEU A 198 19.16 -12.43 -20.57
C LEU A 198 19.18 -13.00 -19.17
N PHE A 199 19.13 -12.13 -18.16
CA PHE A 199 19.06 -12.53 -16.77
C PHE A 199 17.70 -12.19 -16.17
N ILE A 200 17.20 -13.03 -15.26
CA ILE A 200 15.94 -12.80 -14.56
C ILE A 200 16.05 -11.51 -13.73
N SER A 201 15.17 -10.55 -14.01
CA SER A 201 15.09 -9.28 -13.31
C SER A 201 13.90 -9.20 -12.36
N CYS A 202 12.82 -9.93 -12.65
CA CYS A 202 11.63 -9.98 -11.81
C CYS A 202 10.92 -11.33 -11.96
N ILE A 203 10.31 -11.80 -10.87
CA ILE A 203 9.49 -13.01 -10.83
C ILE A 203 8.19 -12.67 -10.13
N SER A 204 7.09 -13.25 -10.60
CA SER A 204 5.82 -13.27 -9.87
C SER A 204 5.13 -14.62 -10.00
N SER A 205 4.08 -14.83 -9.21
CA SER A 205 3.25 -16.03 -9.26
C SER A 205 1.77 -15.67 -9.20
N CYS A 206 0.95 -16.46 -9.88
CA CYS A 206 -0.50 -16.43 -9.78
C CYS A 206 -1.02 -17.86 -9.72
N ALA A 207 -1.86 -18.17 -8.72
CA ALA A 207 -2.25 -19.52 -8.36
C ALA A 207 -1.01 -20.37 -7.99
N ASN A 208 -0.42 -21.09 -8.95
CA ASN A 208 0.85 -21.81 -8.80
C ASN A 208 1.66 -21.79 -10.11
N LEU A 209 1.46 -20.75 -10.92
CA LEU A 209 2.15 -20.56 -12.18
C LEU A 209 3.02 -19.31 -12.11
N TRP A 210 4.22 -19.42 -12.69
CA TRP A 210 5.23 -18.37 -12.63
C TRP A 210 5.12 -17.42 -13.82
N ALA A 211 5.43 -16.16 -13.53
CA ALA A 211 5.79 -15.15 -14.51
C ALA A 211 7.26 -14.77 -14.32
N LEU A 212 8.06 -14.92 -15.36
CA LEU A 212 9.50 -14.61 -15.40
C LEU A 212 9.71 -13.42 -16.32
N ILE A 213 10.38 -12.38 -15.86
CA ILE A 213 10.87 -11.26 -16.66
C ILE A 213 12.38 -11.35 -16.71
N MET A 214 12.96 -11.31 -17.91
CA MET A 214 14.40 -11.44 -18.15
C MET A 214 14.90 -10.30 -19.03
N ASP A 215 15.99 -9.65 -18.62
CA ASP A 215 16.52 -8.45 -19.26
C ASP A 215 18.01 -8.61 -19.60
N ALA A 216 18.43 -8.02 -20.72
CA ALA A 216 19.85 -7.83 -21.03
C ALA A 216 20.48 -6.70 -20.21
N GLY A 217 19.67 -5.77 -19.68
CA GLY A 217 20.12 -4.56 -18.99
C GLY A 217 20.17 -4.66 -17.46
N THR A 218 20.32 -5.86 -16.89
CA THR A 218 20.40 -6.03 -15.42
C THR A 218 21.75 -5.63 -14.84
N GLY A 219 22.82 -5.76 -15.62
CA GLY A 219 24.20 -5.65 -15.12
C GLY A 219 24.67 -6.85 -14.30
N PHE A 220 23.88 -7.93 -14.23
CA PHE A 220 24.28 -9.15 -13.53
C PHE A 220 25.34 -9.91 -14.33
N SER A 221 26.26 -10.57 -13.63
CA SER A 221 27.31 -11.39 -14.24
C SER A 221 27.06 -12.89 -14.12
N SER A 222 26.24 -13.30 -13.16
CA SER A 222 25.87 -14.70 -12.94
C SER A 222 24.61 -14.78 -12.08
N GLN A 223 23.80 -15.83 -12.26
CA GLN A 223 22.61 -16.09 -11.47
C GLN A 223 22.52 -17.56 -11.05
N VAL A 224 21.98 -17.77 -9.85
CA VAL A 224 21.56 -19.06 -9.33
C VAL A 224 20.11 -18.95 -8.86
N TYR A 225 19.38 -20.05 -8.92
CA TYR A 225 17.98 -20.06 -8.49
C TYR A 225 17.62 -21.37 -7.81
N GLU A 226 16.61 -21.31 -6.94
CA GLU A 226 16.03 -22.49 -6.31
C GLU A 226 14.51 -22.38 -6.30
N LEU A 227 13.87 -23.44 -6.81
CA LEU A 227 12.46 -23.70 -6.58
C LEU A 227 12.35 -24.58 -5.34
N SER A 228 11.87 -24.02 -4.23
CA SER A 228 11.69 -24.72 -2.97
C SER A 228 10.20 -24.94 -2.68
N PRO A 229 9.80 -26.11 -2.13
CA PRO A 229 8.43 -26.31 -1.65
C PRO A 229 8.13 -25.46 -0.39
N HIS A 230 9.15 -24.86 0.23
CA HIS A 230 8.99 -23.99 1.38
C HIS A 230 9.23 -22.52 1.00
N PHE A 231 8.46 -21.61 1.61
CA PHE A 231 8.61 -20.19 1.37
C PHE A 231 9.93 -19.67 1.96
N LEU A 232 10.90 -19.40 1.08
CA LEU A 232 12.28 -18.99 1.34
C LEU A 232 13.09 -20.05 2.13
N HIS A 233 13.79 -20.91 1.39
CA HIS A 233 14.69 -21.90 1.95
C HIS A 233 15.95 -21.25 2.55
N LYS A 234 15.99 -21.18 3.88
CA LYS A 234 17.02 -20.45 4.63
C LYS A 234 18.44 -20.96 4.38
N GLU A 235 18.64 -22.28 4.42
CA GLU A 235 19.98 -22.88 4.31
C GLU A 235 20.59 -22.62 2.93
N TRP A 236 19.81 -22.78 1.87
CA TRP A 236 20.26 -22.48 0.51
C TRP A 236 20.60 -21.00 0.33
N ILE A 237 19.77 -20.08 0.83
CA ILE A 237 20.05 -18.63 0.77
C ILE A 237 21.36 -18.29 1.50
N MET A 238 21.60 -18.89 2.66
CA MET A 238 22.83 -18.67 3.42
C MET A 238 24.08 -19.15 2.68
N ASP A 239 24.05 -20.36 2.11
CA ASP A 239 25.15 -20.88 1.27
C ASP A 239 25.41 -19.97 0.06
N GLN A 240 24.35 -19.43 -0.58
CA GLN A 240 24.51 -18.51 -1.70
C GLN A 240 25.07 -17.14 -1.29
N TRP A 241 24.72 -16.63 -0.10
CA TRP A 241 25.33 -15.40 0.44
C TRP A 241 26.83 -15.60 0.69
N ASP A 242 27.27 -16.75 1.23
CA ASP A 242 28.69 -17.05 1.44
C ASP A 242 29.47 -17.10 0.12
N ARG A 243 28.78 -17.41 -0.99
CA ARG A 243 29.33 -17.40 -2.36
C ARG A 243 29.22 -16.04 -3.06
N ASN A 244 28.83 -15.00 -2.35
CA ASN A 244 28.61 -13.63 -2.85
C ASN A 244 27.49 -13.48 -3.89
N TYR A 245 26.47 -14.35 -3.86
CA TYR A 245 25.22 -14.09 -4.57
C TYR A 245 24.27 -13.33 -3.65
N TYR A 246 23.50 -12.39 -4.19
CA TYR A 246 22.48 -11.65 -3.44
C TYR A 246 21.11 -11.89 -4.05
N ILE A 247 20.06 -11.96 -3.23
CA ILE A 247 18.68 -12.09 -3.71
C ILE A 247 18.32 -10.85 -4.54
N THR A 248 17.91 -11.07 -5.77
CA THR A 248 17.55 -10.03 -6.75
C THR A 248 16.10 -10.15 -7.21
N ALA A 249 15.56 -11.36 -7.26
CA ALA A 249 14.15 -11.60 -7.52
C ALA A 249 13.65 -12.77 -6.68
N LEU A 250 12.41 -12.68 -6.18
CA LEU A 250 11.74 -13.78 -5.51
C LEU A 250 10.24 -13.69 -5.74
N ALA A 251 9.57 -14.84 -5.72
CA ALA A 251 8.12 -14.94 -5.70
C ALA A 251 7.69 -16.18 -4.91
N GLY A 252 6.50 -16.12 -4.31
CA GLY A 252 5.87 -17.26 -3.67
C GLY A 252 4.59 -17.66 -4.40
N ALA A 253 4.30 -18.96 -4.44
CA ALA A 253 3.07 -19.51 -4.98
C ALA A 253 2.02 -19.75 -3.87
N ASN A 254 0.76 -20.04 -4.24
CA ASN A 254 -0.31 -20.25 -3.27
C ASN A 254 -0.13 -21.55 -2.47
N ASN A 255 0.53 -22.55 -3.05
CA ASN A 255 0.86 -23.80 -2.36
C ASN A 255 1.99 -23.65 -1.32
N GLY A 256 2.56 -22.44 -1.16
CA GLY A 256 3.64 -22.16 -0.23
C GLY A 256 5.05 -22.36 -0.80
N SER A 257 5.18 -22.84 -2.04
CA SER A 257 6.46 -22.91 -2.71
C SER A 257 7.00 -21.51 -3.04
N SER A 258 8.30 -21.40 -3.27
CA SER A 258 8.93 -20.18 -3.71
C SER A 258 10.01 -20.42 -4.75
N LEU A 259 10.13 -19.47 -5.65
CA LEU A 259 11.26 -19.35 -6.56
C LEU A 259 12.10 -18.16 -6.09
N VAL A 260 13.34 -18.44 -5.70
CA VAL A 260 14.32 -17.42 -5.31
C VAL A 260 15.43 -17.38 -6.33
N VAL A 261 15.76 -16.19 -6.83
CA VAL A 261 16.89 -15.94 -7.72
C VAL A 261 17.89 -15.04 -7.00
N MET A 262 19.14 -15.48 -6.99
CA MET A 262 20.27 -14.73 -6.44
C MET A 262 21.29 -14.46 -7.54
N SER A 263 21.92 -13.29 -7.53
CA SER A 263 22.79 -12.83 -8.63
C SER A 263 24.09 -12.22 -8.15
N LYS A 264 25.12 -12.32 -8.99
CA LYS A 264 26.38 -11.56 -8.92
C LYS A 264 26.34 -10.36 -9.86
N GLY A 265 27.25 -9.40 -9.65
CA GLY A 265 27.28 -8.14 -10.40
C GLY A 265 26.36 -7.06 -9.84
N THR A 266 25.69 -7.32 -8.72
CA THR A 266 24.96 -6.28 -7.98
C THR A 266 25.95 -5.34 -7.28
N LEU A 267 25.49 -4.13 -6.94
CA LEU A 267 26.25 -3.21 -6.08
C LEU A 267 26.06 -3.52 -4.59
N TYR A 268 25.27 -4.54 -4.23
CA TYR A 268 24.94 -4.82 -2.84
C TYR A 268 26.16 -5.31 -2.07
N THR A 269 26.30 -4.86 -0.83
CA THR A 269 27.41 -5.27 0.06
C THR A 269 26.95 -6.12 1.23
N GLN A 270 25.74 -5.90 1.72
CA GLN A 270 25.11 -6.69 2.78
C GLN A 270 23.62 -6.81 2.50
N GLN A 271 23.03 -7.96 2.84
CA GLN A 271 21.61 -8.21 2.65
C GLN A 271 21.01 -8.86 3.89
N SER A 272 19.74 -8.57 4.15
CA SER A 272 18.95 -9.25 5.17
C SER A 272 17.52 -9.38 4.69
N TYR A 273 16.84 -10.47 5.06
CA TYR A 273 15.42 -10.64 4.76
C TYR A 273 14.61 -10.93 6.02
N LYS A 274 13.30 -10.69 5.93
CA LYS A 274 12.34 -11.07 6.96
C LYS A 274 11.10 -11.67 6.33
N VAL A 275 10.69 -12.82 6.85
CA VAL A 275 9.38 -13.44 6.58
C VAL A 275 8.44 -13.13 7.74
N SER A 276 7.19 -12.73 7.46
CA SER A 276 6.19 -12.46 8.49
C SER A 276 4.76 -12.61 7.93
N ASP A 277 3.82 -13.03 8.78
CA ASP A 277 2.39 -13.08 8.44
C ASP A 277 1.73 -11.69 8.35
N THR A 278 2.47 -10.63 8.68
CA THR A 278 2.04 -9.24 8.51
C THR A 278 3.15 -8.41 7.89
N PHE A 279 2.78 -7.32 7.21
CA PHE A 279 3.78 -6.45 6.61
C PHE A 279 4.73 -5.90 7.70
N PRO A 280 6.04 -6.19 7.67
CA PRO A 280 6.92 -6.03 8.82
C PRO A 280 7.48 -4.60 8.96
N PHE A 281 6.59 -3.61 9.02
CA PHE A 281 6.94 -2.20 8.97
C PHE A 281 7.96 -1.76 10.03
N LYS A 282 7.80 -2.20 11.28
CA LYS A 282 8.73 -1.89 12.38
C LYS A 282 10.17 -2.34 12.06
N TRP A 283 10.32 -3.50 11.42
CA TRP A 283 11.62 -4.05 11.05
C TRP A 283 12.23 -3.27 9.89
N ILE A 284 11.43 -2.93 8.86
CA ILE A 284 11.86 -2.10 7.73
C ILE A 284 12.37 -0.73 8.24
N ASN A 285 11.61 -0.08 9.13
CA ASN A 285 12.01 1.20 9.72
C ASN A 285 13.33 1.12 10.49
N LYS A 286 13.56 0.03 11.22
CA LYS A 286 14.86 -0.19 11.90
C LYS A 286 15.97 -0.32 10.85
N LYS A 287 15.75 -1.11 9.81
CA LYS A 287 16.72 -1.35 8.75
C LYS A 287 17.04 -0.12 7.90
N TRP A 288 16.06 0.75 7.63
CA TRP A 288 16.30 2.05 6.98
C TRP A 288 17.28 2.92 7.79
N ARG A 289 17.12 2.98 9.12
CA ARG A 289 18.08 3.68 10.00
C ARG A 289 19.47 3.06 9.98
N ASP A 290 19.54 1.74 9.78
CA ASP A 290 20.80 1.00 9.63
C ASP A 290 21.39 1.09 8.20
N GLY A 291 20.82 1.90 7.30
CA GLY A 291 21.32 2.13 5.94
C GLY A 291 20.97 1.04 4.92
N PHE A 292 20.04 0.14 5.24
CA PHE A 292 19.50 -0.84 4.31
C PHE A 292 18.27 -0.29 3.60
N TYR A 293 18.03 -0.71 2.36
CA TYR A 293 16.85 -0.34 1.58
C TYR A 293 16.17 -1.60 1.06
N VAL A 294 14.84 -1.61 0.96
CA VAL A 294 14.09 -2.70 0.34
C VAL A 294 14.46 -2.78 -1.14
N THR A 295 14.90 -3.96 -1.55
CA THR A 295 15.36 -4.25 -2.91
C THR A 295 14.52 -5.31 -3.60
N SER A 296 13.81 -6.14 -2.84
CA SER A 296 12.87 -7.11 -3.39
C SER A 296 11.81 -7.48 -2.35
N MET A 297 10.62 -7.84 -2.83
CA MET A 297 9.50 -8.27 -2.00
C MET A 297 8.75 -9.40 -2.69
N ALA A 298 8.21 -10.32 -1.90
CA ALA A 298 7.28 -11.33 -2.38
C ALA A 298 6.25 -11.68 -1.32
N THR A 299 5.23 -12.41 -1.76
CA THR A 299 4.20 -12.98 -0.91
C THR A 299 4.01 -14.45 -1.24
N ALA A 300 3.58 -15.23 -0.25
CA ALA A 300 3.02 -16.58 -0.42
C ALA A 300 1.81 -16.70 0.49
N GLY A 301 0.61 -16.76 -0.10
CA GLY A 301 -0.64 -16.61 0.64
C GLY A 301 -0.67 -15.27 1.38
N ASN A 302 -0.65 -15.31 2.72
CA ASN A 302 -0.67 -14.12 3.59
C ASN A 302 0.72 -13.73 4.12
N LYS A 303 1.75 -14.54 3.86
CA LYS A 303 3.12 -14.27 4.31
C LYS A 303 3.78 -13.26 3.39
N TRP A 304 4.49 -12.32 4.00
CA TRP A 304 5.35 -11.35 3.34
C TRP A 304 6.80 -11.78 3.48
N ALA A 305 7.57 -11.68 2.41
CA ALA A 305 9.02 -11.73 2.42
C ALA A 305 9.55 -10.38 1.96
N ILE A 306 10.32 -9.71 2.82
CA ILE A 306 10.95 -8.42 2.51
C ILE A 306 12.46 -8.61 2.52
N VAL A 307 13.11 -8.29 1.41
CA VAL A 307 14.57 -8.31 1.27
C VAL A 307 15.08 -6.88 1.26
N MET A 308 16.07 -6.60 2.10
CA MET A 308 16.72 -5.30 2.18
C MET A 308 18.22 -5.43 2.01
N SER A 309 18.81 -4.55 1.20
CA SER A 309 20.25 -4.53 0.89
C SER A 309 20.89 -3.18 1.24
N ARG A 310 22.17 -3.20 1.63
CA ARG A 310 23.04 -2.02 1.66
C ARG A 310 23.62 -1.73 0.29
N ASN A 311 23.95 -0.47 0.04
CA ASN A 311 24.44 0.03 -1.25
C ASN A 311 23.48 -0.25 -2.43
N ALA A 312 22.17 -0.16 -2.17
CA ALA A 312 21.12 -0.40 -3.16
C ALA A 312 20.93 0.75 -4.18
N GLY A 313 21.70 1.84 -4.06
CA GLY A 313 21.60 2.99 -4.98
C GLY A 313 20.45 3.96 -4.68
N PHE A 314 19.82 3.88 -3.50
CA PHE A 314 18.73 4.78 -3.08
C PHE A 314 19.18 5.75 -1.98
N SER A 315 18.60 6.96 -1.97
CA SER A 315 18.79 7.97 -0.93
C SER A 315 17.63 7.99 0.06
N GLU A 316 16.41 7.83 -0.44
CA GLU A 316 15.19 7.80 0.35
C GLU A 316 14.30 6.66 -0.12
N GLN A 317 13.48 6.13 0.80
CA GLN A 317 12.50 5.10 0.48
C GLN A 317 11.31 5.21 1.42
N VAL A 318 10.13 4.94 0.88
CA VAL A 318 8.85 4.90 1.59
C VAL A 318 8.05 3.69 1.12
N VAL A 319 7.06 3.31 1.92
CA VAL A 319 6.10 2.28 1.55
C VAL A 319 4.71 2.90 1.53
N GLU A 320 3.93 2.57 0.51
CA GLU A 320 2.49 2.79 0.46
C GLU A 320 1.83 1.41 0.58
N LEU A 321 1.15 1.16 1.71
CA LEU A 321 0.49 -0.11 2.03
C LEU A 321 -1.01 0.13 2.11
N ASP A 322 -1.78 -0.59 1.31
CA ASP A 322 -3.21 -0.30 1.18
C ASP A 322 -4.01 -1.58 0.83
N PHE A 323 -5.26 -1.64 1.31
CA PHE A 323 -6.19 -2.74 0.99
C PHE A 323 -6.72 -2.66 -0.45
N LEU A 324 -6.46 -1.53 -1.12
CA LEU A 324 -6.74 -1.22 -2.51
C LEU A 324 -5.43 -0.72 -3.14
N TYR A 325 -5.32 -0.75 -4.47
CA TYR A 325 -4.11 -0.23 -5.11
C TYR A 325 -3.97 1.29 -4.86
N PRO A 326 -2.88 1.80 -4.26
CA PRO A 326 -2.80 3.17 -3.74
C PRO A 326 -2.43 4.20 -4.82
N SER A 327 -3.22 4.31 -5.89
CA SER A 327 -2.92 5.16 -7.06
C SER A 327 -2.68 6.64 -6.72
N GLU A 328 -3.51 7.25 -5.87
CA GLU A 328 -3.32 8.65 -5.45
C GLU A 328 -1.99 8.87 -4.73
N GLY A 329 -1.61 7.92 -3.85
CA GLY A 329 -0.33 7.95 -3.14
C GLY A 329 0.85 7.85 -4.12
N VAL A 330 0.75 6.99 -5.13
CA VAL A 330 1.77 6.84 -6.17
C VAL A 330 1.99 8.14 -6.95
N HIS A 331 0.93 8.78 -7.46
CA HIS A 331 1.07 10.01 -8.24
C HIS A 331 1.72 11.14 -7.44
N LYS A 332 1.26 11.36 -6.20
CA LYS A 332 1.84 12.37 -5.31
C LYS A 332 3.32 12.14 -5.04
N ARG A 333 3.74 10.88 -4.94
CA ARG A 333 5.14 10.49 -4.71
C ARG A 333 5.98 10.66 -5.97
N TRP A 334 5.43 10.35 -7.15
CA TRP A 334 6.08 10.62 -8.43
C TRP A 334 6.44 12.09 -8.60
N ASP A 335 5.53 13.00 -8.23
CA ASP A 335 5.77 14.45 -8.25
C ASP A 335 6.90 14.86 -7.28
N SER A 336 7.12 14.08 -6.23
CA SER A 336 8.20 14.28 -5.26
C SER A 336 9.51 13.55 -5.64
N GLY A 337 9.63 13.03 -6.86
CA GLY A 337 10.84 12.37 -7.37
C GLY A 337 11.01 10.90 -6.95
N TYR A 338 10.03 10.32 -6.26
CA TYR A 338 10.04 8.89 -5.92
C TYR A 338 9.63 8.06 -7.13
N ARG A 339 10.11 6.81 -7.23
CA ARG A 339 9.66 5.83 -8.22
C ARG A 339 9.40 4.49 -7.56
N ILE A 340 8.42 3.75 -8.04
CA ILE A 340 8.13 2.39 -7.57
C ILE A 340 9.32 1.50 -7.93
N THR A 341 9.91 0.85 -6.93
CA THR A 341 11.08 -0.03 -7.09
C THR A 341 10.81 -1.47 -6.68
N ALA A 342 9.77 -1.73 -5.89
CA ALA A 342 9.29 -3.08 -5.61
C ALA A 342 7.78 -3.06 -5.38
N VAL A 343 7.08 -4.06 -5.91
CA VAL A 343 5.67 -4.30 -5.64
C VAL A 343 5.46 -5.73 -5.16
N ALA A 344 4.59 -5.91 -4.17
CA ALA A 344 4.11 -7.22 -3.76
C ALA A 344 2.69 -7.07 -3.22
N ALA A 345 1.88 -8.12 -3.37
CA ALA A 345 0.49 -8.09 -2.95
C ALA A 345 0.09 -9.44 -2.35
N THR A 346 -0.68 -9.40 -1.27
CA THR A 346 -1.47 -10.54 -0.80
C THR A 346 -2.88 -10.45 -1.37
N TRP A 347 -3.75 -11.37 -0.95
CA TRP A 347 -5.19 -11.29 -1.22
C TRP A 347 -5.88 -10.11 -0.52
N ASP A 348 -5.25 -9.56 0.52
CA ASP A 348 -5.82 -8.52 1.36
C ASP A 348 -5.22 -7.13 1.13
N GLN A 349 -3.95 -7.05 0.74
CA GLN A 349 -3.20 -5.79 0.70
C GLN A 349 -2.23 -5.75 -0.48
N THR A 350 -1.97 -4.56 -0.99
CA THR A 350 -0.87 -4.26 -1.90
C THR A 350 0.13 -3.36 -1.20
N ALA A 351 1.41 -3.69 -1.32
CA ALA A 351 2.52 -2.88 -0.86
C ALA A 351 3.33 -2.39 -2.06
N LEU A 352 3.52 -1.08 -2.14
CA LEU A 352 4.43 -0.44 -3.09
C LEU A 352 5.58 0.20 -2.31
N ILE A 353 6.79 -0.20 -2.66
CA ILE A 353 7.99 0.50 -2.21
C ILE A 353 8.32 1.55 -3.25
N LEU A 354 8.41 2.80 -2.82
CA LEU A 354 8.83 3.91 -3.66
C LEU A 354 10.16 4.44 -3.14
N SER A 355 11.12 4.63 -4.04
CA SER A 355 12.48 5.04 -3.71
C SER A 355 12.92 6.23 -4.54
N VAL A 356 13.81 7.05 -3.98
CA VAL A 356 14.53 8.10 -4.71
C VAL A 356 15.91 7.56 -5.09
N PRO A 357 16.22 7.39 -6.39
CA PRO A 357 17.55 6.97 -6.83
C PRO A 357 18.63 8.01 -6.48
N ARG A 358 19.79 7.57 -5.99
CA ARG A 358 20.95 8.45 -5.74
C ARG A 358 21.50 9.07 -7.02
N ARG A 359 21.40 8.35 -8.13
CA ARG A 359 21.77 8.83 -9.46
C ARG A 359 20.48 9.05 -10.22
N LYS A 360 20.24 10.30 -10.65
CA LYS A 360 19.08 10.62 -11.48
C LYS A 360 19.14 9.79 -12.76
N PRO A 361 18.10 9.00 -13.08
CA PRO A 361 18.05 8.30 -14.34
C PRO A 361 17.92 9.31 -15.49
N THR A 362 18.41 8.92 -16.67
CA THR A 362 18.33 9.77 -17.88
C THR A 362 16.88 10.06 -18.28
N ASP A 363 16.00 9.09 -18.06
CA ASP A 363 14.56 9.20 -18.27
C ASP A 363 13.87 8.69 -17.01
N GLU A 364 13.04 9.53 -16.41
CA GLU A 364 12.33 9.22 -15.18
C GLU A 364 10.90 8.70 -15.44
N THR A 365 10.52 8.47 -16.69
CA THR A 365 9.18 8.02 -17.05
C THR A 365 8.92 6.63 -16.46
N GLN A 366 7.85 6.54 -15.67
CA GLN A 366 7.35 5.31 -15.09
C GLN A 366 5.84 5.24 -15.28
N GLU A 367 5.34 4.06 -15.63
CA GLU A 367 3.91 3.82 -15.80
C GLU A 367 3.48 2.59 -15.02
N THR A 368 2.22 2.59 -14.59
CA THR A 368 1.60 1.47 -13.88
C THR A 368 0.35 1.02 -14.61
N LEU A 369 0.14 -0.28 -14.71
CA LEU A 369 -1.03 -0.87 -15.35
C LEU A 369 -1.64 -1.95 -14.44
N ARG A 370 -2.98 -1.98 -14.38
CA ARG A 370 -3.74 -3.05 -13.73
C ARG A 370 -4.57 -3.81 -14.75
N THR A 371 -4.44 -5.13 -14.79
CA THR A 371 -5.18 -5.99 -15.73
C THR A 371 -5.64 -7.28 -15.06
N SER A 372 -6.82 -7.79 -15.45
CA SER A 372 -7.32 -9.08 -14.96
C SER A 372 -6.46 -10.26 -15.44
N ALA A 373 -5.97 -10.20 -16.68
CA ALA A 373 -5.03 -11.16 -17.26
C ALA A 373 -3.60 -10.60 -17.29
N PHE A 374 -2.60 -11.47 -17.48
CA PHE A 374 -1.22 -11.02 -17.67
C PHE A 374 -1.14 -10.08 -18.90
N PRO A 375 -0.47 -8.92 -18.82
CA PRO A 375 -0.61 -7.85 -19.80
C PRO A 375 0.24 -8.04 -21.07
N SER A 376 0.19 -9.21 -21.70
CA SER A 376 1.06 -9.60 -22.82
C SER A 376 1.00 -8.64 -24.02
N GLN A 377 -0.18 -8.18 -24.41
CA GLN A 377 -0.36 -7.21 -25.49
C GLN A 377 0.26 -5.85 -25.14
N HIS A 378 -0.04 -5.34 -23.94
CA HIS A 378 0.49 -4.07 -23.46
C HIS A 378 2.02 -4.11 -23.35
N VAL A 379 2.63 -5.21 -22.91
CA VAL A 379 4.10 -5.34 -22.86
C VAL A 379 4.73 -5.06 -24.23
N LYS A 380 4.17 -5.62 -25.31
CA LYS A 380 4.67 -5.40 -26.67
C LYS A 380 4.49 -3.96 -27.12
N GLU A 381 3.34 -3.34 -26.82
CA GLU A 381 3.10 -1.93 -27.10
C GLU A 381 4.08 -1.01 -26.34
N LYS A 382 4.39 -1.33 -25.08
CA LYS A 382 5.32 -0.57 -24.24
C LYS A 382 6.76 -0.68 -24.73
N TRP A 383 7.19 -1.85 -25.22
CA TRP A 383 8.52 -2.00 -25.82
C TRP A 383 8.75 -1.06 -27.01
N SER A 384 7.72 -0.81 -27.83
CA SER A 384 7.83 0.15 -28.95
C SER A 384 8.09 1.60 -28.50
N LYS A 385 7.84 1.90 -27.22
CA LYS A 385 8.06 3.21 -26.58
C LYS A 385 9.27 3.20 -25.63
N ASN A 386 10.12 2.17 -25.69
CA ASN A 386 11.24 1.96 -24.77
C ASN A 386 10.83 1.87 -23.28
N LEU A 387 9.59 1.44 -23.02
CA LEU A 387 9.07 1.16 -21.69
C LEU A 387 9.15 -0.34 -21.44
N TYR A 388 9.87 -0.73 -20.40
CA TYR A 388 10.16 -2.13 -20.07
C TYR A 388 9.59 -2.49 -18.71
N LEU A 389 9.13 -3.74 -18.55
CA LEU A 389 8.66 -4.25 -17.26
C LEU A 389 9.80 -4.17 -16.24
N ALA A 390 9.57 -3.44 -15.15
CA ALA A 390 10.51 -3.27 -14.05
C ALA A 390 10.09 -4.09 -12.82
N SER A 391 8.79 -4.23 -12.59
CA SER A 391 8.25 -5.05 -11.50
C SER A 391 6.84 -5.50 -11.85
N VAL A 392 6.46 -6.71 -11.44
CA VAL A 392 5.13 -7.26 -11.65
C VAL A 392 4.70 -8.07 -10.43
N CYS A 393 3.45 -7.93 -10.01
CA CYS A 393 2.84 -8.80 -9.02
C CYS A 393 1.39 -9.14 -9.37
N TYR A 394 0.83 -10.16 -8.74
CA TYR A 394 -0.59 -10.47 -8.80
C TYR A 394 -1.17 -10.43 -7.40
N GLY A 395 -2.30 -9.73 -7.23
CA GLY A 395 -2.98 -9.67 -5.93
C GLY A 395 -4.00 -8.55 -5.85
N ARG A 396 -4.20 -8.07 -4.62
CA ARG A 396 -5.31 -7.19 -4.27
C ARG A 396 -5.30 -5.84 -5.00
N THR A 397 -6.41 -5.52 -5.67
CA THR A 397 -6.66 -4.25 -6.38
C THR A 397 -8.13 -3.83 -6.30
N VAL A 398 -8.51 -2.82 -7.08
CA VAL A 398 -9.89 -2.34 -7.28
C VAL A 398 -10.24 -2.37 -8.77
N SER A 399 -11.46 -2.83 -9.07
CA SER A 399 -12.03 -2.81 -10.43
C SER A 399 -12.53 -1.43 -10.81
#